data_AF-A0A961DMA6-F1
#
_entry.id   AF-A0A961DMA6-F1
#
_cell.length_a   1.000
_cell.length_b   1.000
_cell.length_c   1.000
_cell.angle_alpha   90.00
_cell.angle_beta   90.00
_cell.angle_gamma   90.00
#
_symmetry.space_group_name_H-M   'P 1'
#
loop_
_entity.id
_entity.type
_entity.pdbx_description
1 polymer ?
#
loop_
_entity_poly.entity_id
_entity_poly.type
_entity_poly.pdbx_seq_one_letter_code
_entity_poly.pdbx_strand_id
1 'polypeptide(L)'
;PLTNEETTLIDLADAVSIVLGQVDPARLGTLNQDMDTLRREEEEIIRQLDDLEAGLPVLAGPEFSPLVPSEDLGPEALERERALLTAQEAEIFDLERRRRAQAESDRALEAARQPSVLSRALLVSLHPLPSILEPVDEVVLVSNSQYPERLARALFRTGDFRGALRHFRQIDAASLLARDSYDMARCLEELGEIEEAIAILDVANANAAGREGDFWLNRIRSLKTFLDESRTVGALLREKEREQP
;
A
#
# COMPACT_ATOMS: atom_id res chain seq x y z
N PRO A 1 -12.09 -55.71 -9.09
CA PRO A 1 -12.31 -54.40 -9.71
C PRO A 1 -12.60 -53.37 -8.62
N LEU A 2 -11.58 -52.57 -8.28
CA LEU A 2 -11.73 -51.44 -7.36
C LEU A 2 -12.59 -50.38 -8.07
N THR A 3 -13.47 -49.72 -7.32
CA THR A 3 -14.30 -48.63 -7.86
C THR A 3 -13.39 -47.46 -8.23
N ASN A 4 -13.77 -46.67 -9.24
CA ASN A 4 -12.96 -45.55 -9.73
C ASN A 4 -12.46 -44.61 -8.61
N GLU A 5 -13.19 -44.50 -7.51
CA GLU A 5 -12.86 -43.67 -6.34
C GLU A 5 -11.66 -44.20 -5.52
N GLU A 6 -11.50 -45.52 -5.39
CA GLU A 6 -10.39 -46.11 -4.62
C GLU A 6 -9.06 -45.99 -5.38
N THR A 7 -9.09 -46.06 -6.70
CA THR A 7 -7.91 -45.79 -7.57
C THR A 7 -7.45 -44.34 -7.47
N THR A 8 -8.38 -43.37 -7.45
CA THR A 8 -8.01 -41.94 -7.36
C THR A 8 -7.39 -41.55 -6.01
N LEU A 9 -7.75 -42.23 -4.92
CA LEU A 9 -7.18 -41.97 -3.59
C LEU A 9 -5.76 -42.52 -3.45
N ILE A 10 -5.46 -43.65 -4.08
CA ILE A 10 -4.12 -44.24 -4.10
C ILE A 10 -3.17 -43.36 -4.94
N ASP A 11 -3.62 -42.87 -6.09
CA ASP A 11 -2.84 -41.96 -6.94
C ASP A 11 -2.56 -40.60 -6.28
N LEU A 12 -3.49 -40.10 -5.45
CA LEU A 12 -3.32 -38.84 -4.71
C LEU A 12 -2.28 -38.99 -3.57
N ALA A 13 -2.27 -40.12 -2.88
CA ALA A 13 -1.32 -40.39 -1.80
C ALA A 13 0.13 -40.54 -2.30
N ASP A 14 0.29 -41.13 -3.48
CA ASP A 14 1.60 -41.23 -4.15
C ASP A 14 2.07 -39.87 -4.67
N ALA A 15 1.18 -39.05 -5.24
CA ALA A 15 1.51 -37.70 -5.69
C ALA A 15 1.94 -36.77 -4.52
N VAL A 16 1.24 -36.84 -3.38
CA VAL A 16 1.58 -36.07 -2.17
C VAL A 16 2.92 -36.52 -1.57
N SER A 17 3.21 -37.82 -1.58
CA SER A 17 4.52 -38.34 -1.14
C SER A 17 5.66 -37.87 -2.04
N ILE A 18 5.43 -37.71 -3.35
CA ILE A 18 6.43 -37.21 -4.30
C ILE A 18 6.70 -35.71 -4.07
N VAL A 19 5.66 -34.90 -3.85
CA VAL A 19 5.81 -33.45 -3.61
C VAL A 19 6.45 -33.17 -2.25
N LEU A 20 6.04 -33.89 -1.20
CA LEU A 20 6.65 -33.75 0.14
C LEU A 20 8.06 -34.36 0.19
N GLY A 21 8.36 -35.35 -0.63
CA GLY A 21 9.72 -35.89 -0.80
C GLY A 21 10.70 -34.92 -1.47
N GLN A 22 10.21 -33.84 -2.10
CA GLN A 22 11.04 -32.80 -2.73
C GLN A 22 11.25 -31.54 -1.89
N VAL A 23 10.54 -31.40 -0.77
CA VAL A 23 10.79 -30.31 0.17
C VAL A 23 11.93 -30.72 1.09
N ASP A 24 13.11 -30.15 0.88
CA ASP A 24 14.27 -30.38 1.72
C ASP A 24 13.93 -30.04 3.18
N PRO A 25 13.89 -31.02 4.10
CA PRO A 25 13.54 -30.78 5.49
C PRO A 25 14.52 -29.83 6.18
N ALA A 26 15.75 -29.70 5.67
CA ALA A 26 16.70 -28.71 6.15
C ALA A 26 16.21 -27.27 5.88
N ARG A 27 15.54 -27.02 4.75
CA ARG A 27 14.98 -25.70 4.41
C ARG A 27 13.75 -25.33 5.24
N LEU A 28 12.94 -26.32 5.63
CA LEU A 28 11.83 -26.10 6.57
C LEU A 28 12.36 -25.78 7.97
N GLY A 29 13.44 -26.44 8.40
CA GLY A 29 14.11 -26.14 9.66
C GLY A 29 14.68 -24.72 9.72
N THR A 30 15.33 -24.26 8.65
CA THR A 30 15.88 -22.90 8.58
C THR A 30 14.78 -21.83 8.56
N LEU A 31 13.69 -22.06 7.82
CA LEU A 31 12.57 -21.12 7.77
C LEU A 31 11.93 -20.95 9.16
N ASN A 32 11.78 -22.04 9.91
CA ASN A 32 11.22 -21.99 11.26
C ASN A 32 12.15 -21.25 12.23
N GLN A 33 13.47 -21.44 12.10
CA GLN A 33 14.47 -20.68 12.86
C GLN A 33 14.47 -19.19 12.51
N ASP A 34 14.29 -18.84 11.23
CA ASP A 34 14.23 -17.45 10.78
C ASP A 34 12.97 -16.76 11.34
N MET A 35 11.83 -17.45 11.33
CA MET A 35 10.58 -16.94 11.93
C MET A 35 10.68 -16.74 13.44
N ASP A 36 11.33 -17.66 14.16
CA ASP A 36 11.57 -17.51 15.60
C ASP A 36 12.57 -16.38 15.91
N THR A 37 13.50 -16.10 15.00
CA THR A 37 14.45 -15.00 15.15
C THR A 37 13.77 -13.65 14.94
N LEU A 38 12.95 -13.52 13.89
CA LEU A 38 12.16 -12.31 13.64
C LEU A 38 11.19 -11.99 14.79
N ARG A 39 10.56 -13.01 15.40
CA ARG A 39 9.70 -12.80 16.58
C ARG A 39 10.46 -12.23 17.78
N ARG A 40 11.69 -12.70 18.03
CA ARG A 40 12.52 -12.16 19.11
C ARG A 40 12.97 -10.72 18.83
N GLU A 41 13.25 -10.40 17.56
CA GLU A 41 13.59 -9.03 17.17
C GLU A 41 12.40 -8.07 17.33
N GLU A 42 11.19 -8.52 16.97
CA GLU A 42 9.94 -7.76 17.18
C GLU A 42 9.69 -7.49 18.67
N GLU A 43 9.84 -8.50 19.52
CA GLU A 43 9.68 -8.36 20.98
C GLU A 43 10.71 -7.39 21.59
N GLU A 44 11.96 -7.38 21.11
CA GLU A 44 12.97 -6.45 21.60
C GLU A 44 12.72 -5.01 21.12
N ILE A 45 12.19 -4.80 19.92
CA ILE A 45 11.78 -3.47 19.45
C ILE A 45 10.64 -2.92 20.31
N ILE A 46 9.63 -3.74 20.62
CA ILE A 46 8.53 -3.35 21.50
C ILE A 46 9.05 -2.96 22.89
N ARG A 47 9.98 -3.75 23.44
CA ARG A 47 10.61 -3.44 24.74
C ARG A 47 11.39 -2.12 24.72
N GLN A 48 12.12 -1.84 23.64
CA GLN A 48 12.84 -0.58 23.47
C GLN A 48 11.91 0.62 23.34
N LEU A 49 10.75 0.45 22.70
CA LEU A 49 9.72 1.49 22.63
C LEU A 49 9.10 1.78 24.00
N ASP A 50 8.80 0.73 24.78
CA ASP A 50 8.28 0.88 26.15
C ASP A 50 9.31 1.56 27.07
N ASP A 51 10.60 1.23 26.96
CA ASP A 51 11.67 1.87 27.72
C ASP A 51 11.86 3.35 27.32
N LEU A 52 11.67 3.68 26.04
CA LEU A 52 11.67 5.08 25.56
C LEU A 52 10.46 5.86 26.08
N GLU A 53 9.28 5.24 26.11
CA GLU A 53 8.06 5.85 26.65
C GLU A 53 8.14 6.06 28.17
N ALA A 54 8.74 5.11 28.90
CA ALA A 54 9.00 5.22 30.33
C ALA A 54 10.14 6.20 30.68
N GLY A 55 11.09 6.41 29.76
CA GLY A 55 12.22 7.32 29.91
C GLY A 55 11.94 8.78 29.52
N LEU A 56 10.79 9.07 28.89
CA LEU A 56 10.38 10.43 28.57
C LEU A 56 9.94 11.16 29.85
N PRO A 57 10.68 12.18 30.33
CA PRO A 57 10.17 13.02 31.39
C PRO A 57 8.90 13.69 30.89
N VAL A 58 7.82 13.54 31.65
CA VAL A 58 6.56 14.24 31.45
C VAL A 58 6.85 15.74 31.48
N LEU A 59 7.07 16.35 30.31
CA LEU A 59 7.14 17.78 30.11
C LEU A 59 5.71 18.36 30.17
N ALA A 60 5.06 18.19 31.32
CA ALA A 60 3.87 18.93 31.71
C ALA A 60 4.29 19.98 32.74
N GLY A 61 5.03 20.99 32.28
CA GLY A 61 5.29 22.22 33.02
C GLY A 61 4.62 23.40 32.30
N PRO A 62 3.94 24.32 33.00
CA PRO A 62 3.25 25.46 32.39
C PRO A 62 4.19 26.61 31.98
N GLU A 63 5.37 26.28 31.46
CA GLU A 63 6.37 27.23 30.98
C GLU A 63 6.67 27.04 29.49
N PHE A 64 5.62 26.89 28.68
CA PHE A 64 5.71 27.43 27.32
C PHE A 64 5.61 28.95 27.44
N SER A 65 6.75 29.57 27.77
CA SER A 65 6.96 30.99 27.49
C SER A 65 6.65 31.18 26.00
N PRO A 66 5.67 32.03 25.64
CA PRO A 66 5.44 32.37 24.25
C PRO A 66 6.75 32.90 23.69
N LEU A 67 7.12 32.44 22.49
CA LEU A 67 8.22 33.01 21.72
C LEU A 67 8.10 34.54 21.80
N VAL A 68 9.01 35.15 22.56
CA VAL A 68 9.20 36.59 22.54
C VAL A 68 9.59 36.91 21.10
N PRO A 69 8.90 37.84 20.41
CA PRO A 69 9.33 38.27 19.09
C PRO A 69 10.74 38.82 19.23
N SER A 70 11.69 38.17 18.57
CA SER A 70 13.10 38.51 18.55
C SER A 70 13.31 39.78 17.71
N GLU A 71 12.95 40.94 18.25
CA GLU A 71 13.13 42.24 17.57
C GLU A 71 14.52 42.86 17.82
N ASP A 72 15.39 42.27 18.65
CA ASP A 72 16.72 42.84 18.99
C ASP A 72 17.89 41.85 18.85
N LEU A 73 17.81 40.88 17.93
CA LEU A 73 18.97 40.07 17.57
C LEU A 73 19.83 40.83 16.55
N GLY A 74 21.06 41.18 16.95
CA GLY A 74 22.05 41.78 16.05
C GLY A 74 22.29 40.92 14.79
N PRO A 75 22.78 41.51 13.69
CA PRO A 75 22.85 40.85 12.38
C PRO A 75 23.61 39.52 12.39
N GLU A 76 24.64 39.38 13.23
CA GLU A 76 25.40 38.13 13.37
C GLU A 76 24.60 36.99 14.05
N ALA A 77 23.68 37.31 14.97
CA ALA A 77 22.84 36.31 15.62
C ALA A 77 21.74 35.80 14.68
N LEU A 78 21.19 36.70 13.85
CA LEU A 78 20.22 36.36 12.81
C LEU A 78 20.83 35.47 11.72
N GLU A 79 22.09 35.72 11.34
CA GLU A 79 22.82 34.85 10.40
C GLU A 79 23.08 33.46 10.96
N ARG A 80 23.44 33.35 12.25
CA ARG A 80 23.61 32.05 12.91
C ARG A 80 22.30 31.26 13.00
N GLU A 81 21.20 31.92 13.32
CA GLU A 81 19.88 31.29 13.37
C GLU A 81 19.42 30.80 12.00
N ARG A 82 19.61 31.63 10.95
CA ARG A 82 19.34 31.22 9.57
C ARG A 82 20.17 30.01 9.14
N ALA A 83 21.45 29.99 9.49
CA ALA A 83 22.35 28.87 9.18
C ALA A 83 21.92 27.58 9.90
N LEU A 84 21.46 27.67 11.16
CA LEU A 84 20.94 26.53 11.91
C LEU A 84 19.63 26.00 11.30
N LEU A 85 18.73 26.89 10.89
CA LEU A 85 17.50 26.49 10.19
C LEU A 85 17.78 25.81 8.86
N THR A 86 18.74 26.32 8.07
CA THR A 86 19.12 25.66 6.80
C THR A 86 19.77 24.29 7.03
N ALA A 87 20.55 24.14 8.10
CA ALA A 87 21.14 22.86 8.48
C ALA A 87 20.06 21.85 8.93
N GLN A 88 19.08 22.29 9.70
CA GLN A 88 17.94 21.45 10.12
C GLN A 88 17.06 21.03 8.94
N GLU A 89 16.79 21.95 8.00
CA GLU A 89 16.05 21.62 6.77
C GLU A 89 16.78 20.58 5.92
N ALA A 90 18.10 20.68 5.81
CA ALA A 90 18.91 19.70 5.10
C ALA A 90 18.88 18.31 5.77
N GLU A 91 18.91 18.25 7.10
CA GLU A 91 18.82 17.00 7.86
C GLU A 91 17.45 16.33 7.70
N ILE A 92 16.36 17.12 7.75
CA ILE A 92 15.00 16.62 7.50
C ILE A 92 14.89 16.07 6.08
N PHE A 93 15.43 16.76 5.09
CA PHE A 93 15.41 16.32 3.70
C PHE A 93 16.17 15.00 3.50
N ASP A 94 17.34 14.85 4.14
CA ASP A 94 18.11 13.60 4.10
C ASP A 94 17.39 12.44 4.79
N LEU A 95 16.71 12.70 5.92
CA LEU A 95 15.87 11.71 6.60
C LEU A 95 14.70 11.24 5.72
N GLU A 96 14.02 12.15 5.05
CA GLU A 96 12.94 11.81 4.12
C GLU A 96 13.45 10.98 2.94
N ARG A 97 14.63 11.33 2.40
CA ARG A 97 15.27 10.57 1.32
C ARG A 97 15.57 9.14 1.75
N ARG A 98 16.10 8.94 2.96
CA ARG A 98 16.36 7.60 3.52
C ARG A 98 15.08 6.80 3.71
N ARG A 99 14.01 7.42 4.23
CA ARG A 99 12.70 6.77 4.38
C ARG A 99 12.11 6.31 3.05
N ARG A 100 12.24 7.10 1.99
CA ARG A 100 11.77 6.71 0.64
C ARG A 100 12.57 5.52 0.10
N ALA A 101 13.90 5.55 0.23
CA ALA A 101 14.73 4.43 -0.19
C ALA A 101 14.42 3.13 0.57
N GLN A 102 14.11 3.23 1.87
CA GLN A 102 13.71 2.10 2.69
C GLN A 102 12.33 1.55 2.28
N ALA A 103 11.35 2.41 2.05
CA ALA A 103 10.03 2.01 1.56
C ALA A 103 10.09 1.34 0.17
N GLU A 104 10.99 1.78 -0.70
CA GLU A 104 11.24 1.12 -2.00
C GLU A 104 11.90 -0.25 -1.83
N SER A 105 12.86 -0.38 -0.92
CA SER A 105 13.48 -1.66 -0.57
C SER A 105 12.45 -2.65 -0.01
N ASP A 106 11.58 -2.20 0.90
CA ASP A 106 10.54 -3.03 1.50
C ASP A 106 9.52 -3.48 0.45
N ARG A 107 9.14 -2.59 -0.48
CA ARG A 107 8.29 -2.97 -1.63
C ARG A 107 8.97 -3.98 -2.54
N ALA A 108 10.27 -3.85 -2.79
CA ALA A 108 11.02 -4.80 -3.60
C ALA A 108 11.12 -6.18 -2.92
N LEU A 109 11.33 -6.20 -1.60
CA LEU A 109 11.33 -7.43 -0.80
C LEU A 109 9.95 -8.11 -0.83
N GLU A 110 8.88 -7.34 -0.69
CA GLU A 110 7.50 -7.85 -0.74
C GLU A 110 7.15 -8.38 -2.13
N ALA A 111 7.58 -7.70 -3.19
CA ALA A 111 7.45 -8.18 -4.57
C ALA A 111 8.23 -9.49 -4.80
N ALA A 112 9.40 -9.66 -4.18
CA ALA A 112 10.19 -10.89 -4.26
C ALA A 112 9.58 -12.04 -3.44
N ARG A 113 8.80 -11.75 -2.40
CA ARG A 113 8.07 -12.74 -1.58
C ARG A 113 6.79 -13.26 -2.24
N GLN A 114 6.26 -12.57 -3.25
CA GLN A 114 5.11 -13.09 -3.98
C GLN A 114 5.53 -14.26 -4.89
N PRO A 115 4.95 -15.47 -4.72
CA PRO A 115 5.23 -16.58 -5.61
C PRO A 115 4.83 -16.20 -7.03
N SER A 116 5.73 -16.42 -7.99
CA SER A 116 5.50 -16.06 -9.39
C SER A 116 4.15 -16.60 -9.88
N VAL A 117 3.49 -15.87 -10.78
CA VAL A 117 2.20 -16.28 -11.38
C VAL A 117 2.27 -17.71 -11.95
N LEU A 118 3.44 -18.15 -12.42
CA LEU A 118 3.71 -19.51 -12.88
C LEU A 118 3.76 -20.55 -11.75
N SER A 119 4.33 -20.20 -10.59
CA SER A 119 4.35 -21.05 -9.39
C SER A 119 2.93 -21.26 -8.84
N ARG A 120 2.08 -20.24 -8.89
CA ARG A 120 0.65 -20.34 -8.52
C ARG A 120 -0.16 -21.16 -9.51
N ALA A 121 0.04 -20.99 -10.83
CA ALA A 121 -0.67 -21.76 -11.85
C ALA A 121 -0.34 -23.27 -11.83
N LEU A 122 0.88 -23.65 -11.46
CA LEU A 122 1.28 -25.05 -11.30
C LEU A 122 0.67 -25.72 -10.07
N LEU A 123 0.47 -24.98 -8.97
CA LEU A 123 -0.21 -25.49 -7.76
C LEU A 123 -1.70 -25.80 -8.01
N VAL A 124 -2.39 -24.97 -8.81
CA VAL A 124 -3.81 -25.19 -9.16
C VAL A 124 -4.01 -26.37 -10.12
N SER A 125 -3.00 -26.73 -10.92
CA SER A 125 -3.11 -27.77 -11.95
C SER A 125 -2.94 -29.21 -11.43
N LEU A 126 -2.50 -29.40 -10.18
CA LEU A 126 -2.14 -30.71 -9.64
C LEU A 126 -3.15 -31.31 -8.64
N HIS A 127 -4.23 -30.61 -8.28
CA HIS A 127 -5.26 -31.13 -7.37
C HIS A 127 -6.69 -30.73 -7.78
N PRO A 128 -7.43 -31.57 -8.52
CA PRO A 128 -8.89 -31.45 -8.55
C PRO A 128 -9.45 -32.17 -7.32
N LEU A 129 -9.62 -31.47 -6.19
CA LEU A 129 -10.33 -32.01 -5.02
C LEU A 129 -11.85 -31.83 -5.18
N PRO A 130 -12.65 -32.81 -4.72
CA PRO A 130 -14.10 -32.73 -4.75
C PRO A 130 -14.63 -31.79 -3.66
N SER A 131 -15.56 -30.93 -4.06
CA SER A 131 -16.24 -29.93 -3.26
C SER A 131 -16.80 -30.49 -1.95
N ILE A 132 -16.30 -30.05 -0.79
CA ILE A 132 -17.02 -29.89 0.49
C ILE A 132 -16.04 -29.22 1.49
N LEU A 133 -16.49 -28.10 2.06
CA LEU A 133 -15.91 -27.24 3.13
C LEU A 133 -14.96 -26.10 2.70
N GLU A 134 -15.40 -24.87 3.01
CA GLU A 134 -14.63 -23.61 3.00
C GLU A 134 -13.39 -23.70 3.93
N PRO A 135 -12.24 -23.09 3.59
CA PRO A 135 -12.08 -21.64 3.69
C PRO A 135 -11.28 -20.93 2.58
N VAL A 136 -11.72 -19.69 2.31
CA VAL A 136 -10.99 -18.43 2.07
C VAL A 136 -9.73 -18.44 1.17
N ASP A 137 -9.79 -17.52 0.20
CA ASP A 137 -8.71 -17.02 -0.67
C ASP A 137 -8.20 -17.97 -1.76
N GLU A 138 -8.99 -18.13 -2.82
CA GLU A 138 -8.39 -18.33 -4.14
C GLU A 138 -9.18 -17.64 -5.25
N VAL A 139 -8.40 -16.97 -6.09
CA VAL A 139 -8.78 -16.16 -7.23
C VAL A 139 -9.39 -17.07 -8.29
N VAL A 140 -10.67 -17.39 -8.12
CA VAL A 140 -11.49 -17.75 -9.27
C VAL A 140 -11.71 -16.45 -10.04
N LEU A 141 -11.12 -16.36 -11.23
CA LEU A 141 -11.52 -15.40 -12.26
C LEU A 141 -12.96 -15.74 -12.64
N VAL A 142 -13.91 -15.32 -11.80
CA VAL A 142 -15.34 -15.44 -12.04
C VAL A 142 -15.69 -14.37 -13.06
N SER A 143 -15.45 -14.66 -14.33
CA SER A 143 -15.92 -13.86 -15.47
C SER A 143 -17.46 -13.82 -15.59
N ASN A 144 -18.18 -14.36 -14.61
CA ASN A 144 -19.63 -14.45 -14.48
C ASN A 144 -20.11 -14.07 -13.06
N SER A 145 -19.36 -13.27 -12.30
CA SER A 145 -19.80 -12.92 -10.95
C SER A 145 -21.07 -12.10 -11.03
N GLN A 146 -22.14 -12.56 -10.39
CA GLN A 146 -23.37 -11.79 -10.13
C GLN A 146 -23.12 -10.47 -9.37
N TYR A 147 -21.86 -10.19 -9.04
CA TYR A 147 -21.36 -9.12 -8.18
C TYR A 147 -20.08 -8.52 -8.79
N PRO A 148 -20.20 -7.71 -9.87
CA PRO A 148 -19.06 -7.08 -10.55
C PRO A 148 -18.17 -6.26 -9.62
N GLU A 149 -18.71 -5.74 -8.52
CA GLU A 149 -17.98 -5.01 -7.49
C GLU A 149 -16.94 -5.88 -6.75
N ARG A 150 -17.24 -7.15 -6.52
CA ARG A 150 -16.30 -8.06 -5.83
C ARG A 150 -15.09 -8.36 -6.69
N LEU A 151 -15.30 -8.57 -7.99
CA LEU A 151 -14.23 -8.78 -8.96
C LEU A 151 -13.39 -7.51 -9.10
N ALA A 152 -14.01 -6.35 -9.21
CA ALA A 152 -13.30 -5.07 -9.28
C ALA A 152 -12.38 -4.85 -8.05
N ARG A 153 -12.88 -5.12 -6.84
CA ARG A 153 -12.07 -5.02 -5.60
C ARG A 153 -10.98 -6.07 -5.50
N ALA A 154 -11.19 -7.28 -6.02
CA ALA A 154 -10.15 -8.30 -6.06
C ALA A 154 -9.00 -7.83 -6.96
N LEU A 155 -9.32 -7.36 -8.17
CA LEU A 155 -8.34 -6.82 -9.12
C LEU A 155 -7.61 -5.60 -8.56
N PHE A 156 -8.32 -4.71 -7.87
CA PHE A 156 -7.73 -3.56 -7.18
C PHE A 156 -6.69 -3.99 -6.14
N ARG A 157 -7.03 -4.97 -5.30
CA ARG A 157 -6.12 -5.50 -4.26
C ARG A 157 -4.90 -6.21 -4.85
N THR A 158 -5.03 -6.81 -6.03
CA THR A 158 -3.90 -7.41 -6.74
C THR A 158 -3.07 -6.41 -7.54
N GLY A 159 -3.45 -5.12 -7.57
CA GLY A 159 -2.76 -4.06 -8.29
C GLY A 159 -3.07 -4.00 -9.80
N ASP A 160 -4.05 -4.76 -10.29
CA ASP A 160 -4.53 -4.63 -11.67
C ASP A 160 -5.56 -3.49 -11.76
N PHE A 161 -5.04 -2.25 -11.70
CA PHE A 161 -5.87 -1.05 -11.68
C PHE A 161 -6.67 -0.85 -12.97
N ARG A 162 -6.14 -1.26 -14.12
CA ARG A 162 -6.88 -1.19 -15.40
C ARG A 162 -8.02 -2.20 -15.45
N GLY A 163 -7.77 -3.44 -15.02
CA GLY A 163 -8.80 -4.46 -14.91
C GLY A 163 -9.89 -4.05 -13.94
N ALA A 164 -9.50 -3.60 -12.74
CA ALA A 164 -10.41 -3.11 -11.72
C ALA A 164 -11.29 -1.96 -12.23
N LEU A 165 -10.69 -0.94 -12.84
CA LEU A 165 -11.40 0.23 -13.37
C LEU A 165 -12.44 -0.16 -14.43
N ARG A 166 -12.10 -1.10 -15.33
CA ARG A 166 -13.04 -1.61 -16.34
C ARG A 166 -14.30 -2.20 -15.69
N HIS A 167 -14.15 -2.92 -14.58
CA HIS A 167 -15.26 -3.51 -13.87
C HIS A 167 -16.02 -2.49 -13.02
N PHE A 168 -15.34 -1.55 -12.36
CA PHE A 168 -16.01 -0.46 -11.65
C PHE A 168 -16.90 0.38 -12.57
N ARG A 169 -16.44 0.71 -13.78
CA ARG A 169 -17.22 1.45 -14.79
C ARG A 169 -18.46 0.71 -15.31
N GLN A 170 -18.56 -0.60 -15.09
CA GLN A 170 -19.74 -1.41 -15.48
C GLN A 170 -20.81 -1.45 -14.39
N ILE A 171 -20.49 -0.99 -13.17
CA ILE A 171 -21.44 -0.91 -12.07
C ILE A 171 -22.29 0.34 -12.28
N ASP A 172 -23.60 0.20 -12.13
CA ASP A 172 -24.51 1.34 -12.19
C ASP A 172 -24.13 2.37 -11.10
N ALA A 173 -24.04 3.64 -11.48
CA ALA A 173 -23.66 4.73 -10.59
C ALA A 173 -24.59 4.84 -9.37
N ALA A 174 -25.87 4.46 -9.51
CA ALA A 174 -26.83 4.41 -8.40
C ALA A 174 -26.57 3.27 -7.41
N SER A 175 -25.87 2.22 -7.85
CA SER A 175 -25.53 1.03 -7.04
C SER A 175 -24.10 1.08 -6.48
N LEU A 176 -23.31 2.06 -6.91
CA LEU A 176 -21.93 2.24 -6.49
C LEU A 176 -21.90 2.78 -5.05
N LEU A 177 -21.35 2.01 -4.13
CA LEU A 177 -21.17 2.48 -2.76
C LEU A 177 -20.06 3.53 -2.71
N ALA A 178 -20.10 4.44 -1.72
CA ALA A 178 -19.07 5.47 -1.55
C ALA A 178 -17.64 4.89 -1.52
N ARG A 179 -17.48 3.71 -0.93
CA ARG A 179 -16.23 2.96 -0.93
C ARG A 179 -15.77 2.51 -2.31
N ASP A 180 -16.69 2.05 -3.16
CA ASP A 180 -16.36 1.63 -4.52
C ASP A 180 -15.94 2.81 -5.39
N SER A 181 -16.57 3.96 -5.19
CA SER A 181 -16.14 5.23 -5.81
C SER A 181 -14.72 5.61 -5.40
N TYR A 182 -14.33 5.36 -4.14
CA TYR A 182 -12.96 5.59 -3.70
C TYR A 182 -11.96 4.63 -4.31
N ASP A 183 -12.26 3.33 -4.30
CA ASP A 183 -11.38 2.33 -4.91
C ASP A 183 -11.22 2.59 -6.42
N MET A 184 -12.28 3.05 -7.09
CA MET A 184 -12.23 3.53 -8.47
C MET A 184 -11.35 4.77 -8.63
N ALA A 185 -11.51 5.79 -7.78
CA ALA A 185 -10.67 6.97 -7.81
C ALA A 185 -9.18 6.64 -7.58
N ARG A 186 -8.88 5.73 -6.66
CA ARG A 186 -7.52 5.20 -6.44
C ARG A 186 -6.98 4.49 -7.68
N CYS A 187 -7.79 3.71 -8.39
CA CYS A 187 -7.36 3.13 -9.67
C CYS A 187 -6.95 4.22 -10.67
N LEU A 188 -7.73 5.29 -10.78
CA LEU A 188 -7.46 6.42 -11.68
C LEU A 188 -6.19 7.17 -11.27
N GLU A 189 -5.96 7.36 -9.97
CA GLU A 189 -4.73 7.95 -9.44
C GLU A 189 -3.48 7.15 -9.86
N GLU A 190 -3.49 5.84 -9.65
CA GLU A 190 -2.36 4.94 -10.00
C GLU A 190 -2.12 4.88 -11.52
N LEU A 191 -3.14 5.20 -12.33
CA LEU A 191 -3.05 5.30 -13.79
C LEU A 191 -2.66 6.71 -14.27
N GLY A 192 -2.55 7.69 -13.38
CA GLY A 192 -2.24 9.09 -13.71
C GLY A 192 -3.44 9.88 -14.23
N GLU A 193 -4.66 9.32 -14.19
CA GLU A 193 -5.92 9.96 -14.61
C GLU A 193 -6.48 10.83 -13.47
N ILE A 194 -5.66 11.77 -12.95
CA ILE A 194 -5.93 12.54 -11.73
C ILE A 194 -7.21 13.39 -11.82
N GLU A 195 -7.47 13.98 -12.99
CA GLU A 195 -8.67 14.81 -13.20
C GLU A 195 -9.96 14.00 -13.08
N GLU A 196 -9.97 12.78 -13.62
CA GLU A 196 -11.11 11.87 -13.51
C GLU A 196 -11.25 11.34 -12.08
N ALA A 197 -10.12 11.05 -11.40
CA ALA A 197 -10.14 10.66 -10.00
C ALA A 197 -10.82 11.72 -9.11
N ILE A 198 -10.49 12.99 -9.33
CA ILE A 198 -11.13 14.12 -8.64
C ILE A 198 -12.63 14.15 -8.90
N ALA A 199 -13.06 14.00 -10.15
CA ALA A 199 -14.48 14.03 -10.51
C ALA A 199 -15.28 12.92 -9.81
N ILE A 200 -14.73 11.70 -9.74
CA ILE A 200 -15.36 10.58 -9.05
C ILE A 200 -15.46 10.84 -7.54
N LEU A 201 -14.40 11.39 -6.93
CA LEU A 201 -14.42 11.74 -5.51
C LEU A 201 -15.38 12.88 -5.20
N ASP A 202 -15.48 13.90 -6.06
CA ASP A 202 -16.42 15.02 -5.89
C ASP A 202 -17.87 14.48 -5.88
N VAL A 203 -18.21 13.54 -6.76
CA VAL A 203 -19.53 12.87 -6.78
C VAL A 203 -19.74 12.00 -5.52
N ALA A 204 -18.74 11.21 -5.14
CA ALA A 204 -18.81 10.35 -3.96
C ALA A 204 -19.01 11.17 -2.68
N ASN A 205 -18.31 12.30 -2.57
CA ASN A 205 -18.40 13.21 -1.44
C ASN A 205 -19.77 13.90 -1.36
N ALA A 206 -20.36 14.31 -2.48
CA ALA A 206 -21.70 14.89 -2.51
C ALA A 206 -22.77 13.93 -1.97
N ASN A 207 -22.52 12.62 -2.06
CA ASN A 207 -23.39 11.57 -1.57
C ASN A 207 -23.00 11.03 -0.18
N ALA A 208 -21.86 11.47 0.37
CA ALA A 208 -21.36 11.03 1.67
C ALA A 208 -21.85 11.95 2.80
N ALA A 209 -22.19 11.37 3.95
CA ALA A 209 -22.58 12.12 5.14
C ALA A 209 -21.56 11.95 6.27
N GLY A 210 -21.31 13.02 7.04
CA GLY A 210 -20.47 13.00 8.23
C GLY A 210 -18.97 12.85 7.93
N ARG A 211 -18.26 12.11 8.78
CA ARG A 211 -16.77 12.04 8.80
C ARG A 211 -16.14 11.47 7.52
N GLU A 212 -16.88 10.67 6.75
CA GLU A 212 -16.39 10.18 5.46
C GLU A 212 -16.27 11.31 4.43
N GLY A 213 -17.18 12.29 4.45
CA GLY A 213 -17.11 13.46 3.57
C GLY A 213 -15.86 14.30 3.80
N ASP A 214 -15.48 14.52 5.06
CA ASP A 214 -14.26 15.27 5.41
C ASP A 214 -12.99 14.58 4.87
N PHE A 215 -12.96 13.24 4.93
CA PHE A 215 -11.87 12.45 4.37
C PHE A 215 -11.78 12.62 2.84
N TRP A 216 -12.90 12.51 2.14
CA TRP A 216 -12.95 12.70 0.69
C TRP A 216 -12.53 14.11 0.28
N LEU A 217 -13.04 15.13 0.97
CA LEU A 217 -12.69 16.53 0.73
C LEU A 217 -11.19 16.81 0.90
N ASN A 218 -10.56 16.24 1.92
CA ASN A 218 -9.11 16.37 2.12
C ASN A 218 -8.34 15.69 0.99
N ARG A 219 -8.77 14.51 0.53
CA ARG A 219 -8.14 13.83 -0.62
C ARG A 219 -8.29 14.63 -1.91
N ILE A 220 -9.48 15.13 -2.20
CA ILE A 220 -9.77 15.99 -3.36
C ILE A 220 -8.86 17.22 -3.36
N ARG A 221 -8.72 17.90 -2.21
CA ARG A 221 -7.83 19.07 -2.08
C ARG A 221 -6.38 18.71 -2.40
N SER A 222 -5.88 17.62 -1.83
CA SER A 222 -4.52 17.13 -2.09
C SER A 222 -4.27 16.85 -3.58
N LEU A 223 -5.22 16.21 -4.28
CA LEU A 223 -5.10 15.93 -5.71
C LEU A 223 -5.15 17.20 -6.57
N LYS A 224 -5.99 18.18 -6.20
CA LYS A 224 -6.07 19.48 -6.89
C LYS A 224 -4.74 20.23 -6.78
N THR A 225 -4.15 20.29 -5.58
CA THR A 225 -2.83 20.88 -5.37
C THR A 225 -1.75 20.19 -6.20
N PHE A 226 -1.72 18.86 -6.20
CA PHE A 226 -0.78 18.08 -7.02
C PHE A 226 -0.90 18.39 -8.52
N LEU A 227 -2.14 18.51 -9.03
CA LEU A 227 -2.40 18.82 -10.42
C LEU A 227 -1.94 20.23 -10.79
N ASP A 228 -2.21 21.21 -9.93
CA ASP A 228 -1.79 22.59 -10.14
C ASP A 228 -0.25 22.71 -10.14
N GLU A 229 0.42 22.10 -9.18
CA GLU A 229 1.89 22.05 -9.12
C GLU A 229 2.47 21.39 -10.38
N SER A 230 1.92 20.26 -10.81
CA SER A 230 2.34 19.55 -12.02
C SER A 230 2.19 20.42 -13.28
N ARG A 231 1.10 21.19 -13.38
CA ARG A 231 0.86 22.12 -14.48
C ARG A 231 1.86 23.29 -14.47
N THR A 232 2.15 23.85 -13.29
CA THR A 232 3.13 24.94 -13.14
C THR A 232 4.53 24.48 -13.54
N VAL A 233 4.97 23.31 -13.05
CA VAL A 233 6.26 22.73 -13.43
C VAL A 233 6.32 22.49 -14.94
N GLY A 234 5.27 21.91 -15.52
CA GLY A 234 5.19 21.70 -16.96
C GLY A 234 5.23 23.00 -17.78
N ALA A 235 4.67 24.11 -17.27
CA ALA A 235 4.75 25.41 -17.91
C ALA A 235 6.16 25.99 -17.89
N LEU A 236 6.85 25.91 -16.74
CA LEU A 236 8.22 26.39 -16.58
C LEU A 236 9.21 25.61 -17.45
N LEU A 237 9.04 24.29 -17.58
CA LEU A 237 9.86 23.47 -18.45
C LEU A 237 9.73 23.88 -19.92
N ARG A 238 8.49 24.12 -20.39
CA ARG A 238 8.24 24.60 -21.76
C ARG A 238 8.80 25.99 -22.03
N GLU A 239 8.82 26.85 -21.02
CA GLU A 239 9.45 28.18 -21.12
C GLU A 239 10.97 28.04 -21.25
N LYS A 240 11.59 27.21 -20.41
CA LYS A 240 13.03 26.92 -20.45
C LYS A 240 13.47 26.28 -21.78
N GLU A 241 12.66 25.39 -22.36
CA GLU A 241 12.92 24.80 -23.69
C GLU A 241 12.88 25.84 -24.82
N ARG A 242 12.10 26.92 -24.67
CA ARG A 242 12.07 28.02 -25.66
C ARG A 242 13.25 28.97 -25.52
N GLU A 243 13.87 29.03 -24.34
CA GLU A 243 15.02 29.88 -24.05
C GLU A 243 16.38 29.21 -24.37
N GLN A 244 16.39 27.91 -24.70
CA GLN A 244 17.59 27.21 -25.15
C GLN A 244 17.63 27.18 -26.69
N PRO A 245 18.46 28.03 -27.35
CA PRO A 245 18.63 28.06 -28.80
C PRO A 245 19.42 26.87 -29.36
#